data_AF-A0A3E0W2P0-F1
#
_entry.id   AF-A0A3E0W2P0-F1
#
_cell.length_a   1.000
_cell.length_b   1.000
_cell.length_c   1.000
_cell.angle_alpha   90.00
_cell.angle_beta   90.00
_cell.angle_gamma   90.00
#
_symmetry.space_group_name_H-M   'P 1'
#
loop_
_entity.id
_entity.type
_entity.pdbx_description
1 polymer ?
#
loop_
_entity_poly.entity_id
_entity_poly.type
_entity_poly.pdbx_seq_one_letter_code
_entity_poly.pdbx_strand_id
1 'polypeptide(L)'
;MPATSTSFNIVPILFTAFVVVAVGFVITIALIIRNARRVREAGYNPFTLQTDLATRAMESALLDPSKTTEERLGELDELQHRRVISPEEYVRARERVLSGR
;
A
#
# COMPACT_ATOMS: atom_id res chain seq x y z
N MET A 1 14.94 41.51 44.14
CA MET A 1 14.97 40.09 43.74
C MET A 1 13.69 39.75 42.98
N PRO A 2 13.73 39.54 41.64
CA PRO A 2 12.58 39.06 40.88
C PRO A 2 12.95 37.86 39.99
N ALA A 3 13.55 36.80 40.55
CA ALA A 3 13.79 35.56 39.79
C ALA A 3 12.57 34.61 39.82
N THR A 4 11.71 34.75 40.85
CA THR A 4 10.61 33.83 41.14
C THR A 4 9.45 33.92 40.14
N SER A 5 9.21 35.10 39.56
CA SER A 5 8.11 35.31 38.59
C SER A 5 8.38 34.64 37.25
N THR A 6 9.63 34.63 36.77
CA THR A 6 10.00 34.01 35.50
C THR A 6 9.92 32.49 35.58
N SER A 7 10.40 31.87 36.67
CA SER A 7 10.33 30.41 36.87
C SER A 7 8.89 29.92 37.00
N PHE A 8 8.01 30.68 37.68
CA PHE A 8 6.61 30.31 37.88
C PHE A 8 5.80 30.26 36.57
N ASN A 9 6.18 31.07 35.57
CA ASN A 9 5.53 31.07 34.26
C ASN A 9 6.13 30.03 33.29
N ILE A 10 7.40 29.66 33.45
CA ILE A 10 8.07 28.68 32.57
C ILE A 10 7.58 27.26 32.83
N VAL A 11 7.38 26.87 34.10
CA VAL A 11 6.94 25.52 34.47
C VAL A 11 5.63 25.11 33.79
N PRO A 12 4.53 25.89 33.82
CA PRO A 12 3.30 25.51 33.13
C PRO A 12 3.48 25.47 31.61
N ILE A 13 4.28 26.36 31.01
CA ILE A 13 4.54 26.33 29.56
C ILE A 13 5.26 25.04 29.15
N LEU A 14 6.32 24.67 29.87
CA LEU A 14 7.06 23.43 29.61
C LEU A 14 6.20 22.19 29.85
N PHE A 15 5.38 22.19 30.90
CA PHE A 15 4.45 21.10 31.18
C PHE A 15 3.43 20.94 30.05
N THR A 16 2.87 22.03 29.55
CA THR A 16 1.90 22.00 28.46
C THR A 16 2.54 21.51 27.16
N ALA A 17 3.75 21.98 26.85
CA ALA A 17 4.53 21.49 25.70
C ALA A 17 4.82 19.99 25.81
N PHE A 18 5.22 19.51 26.99
CA PHE A 18 5.44 18.09 27.24
C PHE A 18 4.18 17.26 27.05
N VAL A 19 3.03 17.72 27.57
CA VAL A 19 1.74 17.04 27.38
C VAL A 19 1.36 16.95 25.90
N VAL A 20 1.54 18.03 25.14
CA VAL A 20 1.25 18.03 23.69
C VAL A 20 2.14 17.02 22.96
N VAL A 21 3.44 16.98 23.25
CA VAL A 21 4.37 16.01 22.67
C VAL A 21 3.99 14.59 23.05
N ALA A 22 3.67 14.35 24.33
CA ALA A 22 3.26 13.03 24.82
C ALA A 22 1.97 12.55 24.15
N VAL A 23 0.97 13.42 24.00
CA VAL A 23 -0.28 13.11 23.30
C VAL A 23 -0.01 12.81 21.83
N GLY A 24 0.80 13.62 21.14
CA GLY A 24 1.18 13.37 19.75
C GLY A 24 1.92 12.04 19.56
N PHE A 25 2.79 11.68 20.52
CA PHE A 25 3.49 10.40 20.53
C PHE A 25 2.53 9.22 20.69
N VAL A 26 1.60 9.31 21.65
CA VAL A 26 0.57 8.27 21.87
C VAL A 26 -0.32 8.12 20.64
N ILE A 27 -0.74 9.22 20.01
CA ILE A 27 -1.55 9.18 18.79
C ILE A 27 -0.77 8.51 17.65
N THR A 28 0.50 8.86 17.46
CA THR A 28 1.36 8.25 16.44
C THR A 28 1.47 6.73 16.64
N ILE A 29 1.75 6.29 17.87
CA ILE A 29 1.80 4.86 18.21
C ILE A 29 0.45 4.19 17.96
N ALA A 30 -0.65 4.82 18.38
CA ALA A 30 -1.99 4.27 18.19
C ALA A 30 -2.34 4.14 16.70
N LEU A 31 -1.95 5.09 15.85
CA LEU A 31 -2.11 5.01 14.41
C LEU A 31 -1.29 3.87 13.80
N ILE A 32 -0.03 3.72 14.22
CA ILE A 32 0.83 2.60 13.79
C ILE A 32 0.19 1.27 14.17
N ILE A 33 -0.28 1.11 15.42
CA ILE A 33 -0.91 -0.12 15.89
C ILE A 33 -2.23 -0.39 15.15
N ARG A 34 -3.08 0.63 14.94
CA ARG A 34 -4.34 0.48 14.21
C ARG A 34 -4.10 0.11 12.75
N ASN A 35 -3.10 0.72 12.11
CA ASN A 35 -2.72 0.40 10.74
C ASN A 35 -2.16 -1.03 10.66
N ALA A 36 -1.25 -1.39 11.57
CA ALA A 36 -0.70 -2.75 11.66
C ALA A 36 -1.78 -3.80 11.93
N ARG A 37 -2.78 -3.50 12.77
CA ARG A 37 -3.94 -4.37 13.01
C ARG A 37 -4.80 -4.53 11.76
N ARG A 38 -5.14 -3.44 11.07
CA ARG A 38 -5.90 -3.49 9.80
C ARG A 38 -5.17 -4.29 8.72
N VAL A 39 -3.85 -4.14 8.62
CA VAL A 39 -3.02 -4.90 7.67
C VAL A 39 -2.98 -6.38 8.03
N ARG A 40 -2.94 -6.72 9.33
CA ARG A 40 -3.05 -8.10 9.82
C ARG A 40 -4.43 -8.71 9.60
N GLU A 41 -5.50 -7.95 9.80
CA GLU A 41 -6.88 -8.34 9.51
C GLU A 41 -7.10 -8.57 8.00
N ALA A 42 -6.37 -7.84 7.15
CA ALA A 42 -6.31 -8.06 5.71
C ALA A 42 -5.42 -9.24 5.28
N GLY A 43 -4.88 -10.03 6.23
CA GLY A 43 -4.11 -11.25 5.95
C GLY A 43 -2.64 -11.04 5.62
N TYR A 44 -2.13 -9.81 5.71
CA TYR A 44 -0.74 -9.49 5.43
C TYR A 44 0.04 -9.28 6.74
N ASN A 45 1.18 -9.97 6.90
CA ASN A 45 1.97 -9.90 8.12
C ASN A 45 2.97 -8.72 8.05
N PRO A 46 2.81 -7.65 8.83
CA PRO A 46 3.51 -6.38 8.62
C PRO A 46 5.02 -6.41 8.88
N PHE A 47 5.53 -7.47 9.52
CA PHE A 47 6.94 -7.64 9.81
C PHE A 47 7.72 -8.32 8.68
N THR A 48 7.03 -8.99 7.74
CA THR A 48 7.64 -9.62 6.56
C THR A 48 7.35 -8.85 5.27
N LEU A 49 6.51 -7.79 5.33
CA LEU A 49 6.13 -7.02 4.15
C LEU A 49 7.31 -6.42 3.40
N GLN A 50 8.39 -6.01 4.06
CA GLN A 50 9.52 -5.41 3.34
C GLN A 50 10.24 -6.44 2.46
N THR A 51 10.47 -7.63 2.99
CA THR A 51 11.12 -8.72 2.25
C THR A 51 10.17 -9.38 1.28
N ASP A 52 8.90 -9.62 1.64
CA ASP A 52 7.93 -10.20 0.72
C ASP A 52 7.48 -9.22 -0.37
N LEU A 53 7.33 -7.91 -0.10
CA LEU A 53 7.12 -6.93 -1.19
C LEU A 53 8.40 -6.75 -1.99
N ALA A 54 9.59 -6.73 -1.40
CA ALA A 54 10.82 -6.64 -2.18
C ALA A 54 10.98 -7.88 -3.07
N THR A 55 10.77 -9.08 -2.53
CA THR A 55 10.81 -10.33 -3.29
C THR A 55 9.69 -10.38 -4.31
N ARG A 56 8.45 -9.98 -3.98
CA ARG A 56 7.33 -9.98 -4.93
C ARG A 56 7.35 -8.81 -5.91
N ALA A 57 8.06 -7.71 -5.62
CA ALA A 57 8.32 -6.61 -6.55
C ALA A 57 9.55 -6.88 -7.40
N MET A 58 10.55 -7.61 -6.90
CA MET A 58 11.65 -8.14 -7.71
C MET A 58 11.17 -9.28 -8.59
N GLU A 59 10.37 -10.19 -8.05
CA GLU A 59 9.67 -11.24 -8.81
C GLU A 59 8.64 -10.60 -9.73
N SER A 60 7.90 -9.56 -9.34
CA SER A 60 7.06 -8.81 -10.28
C SER A 60 7.90 -8.01 -11.27
N ALA A 61 9.10 -7.51 -10.98
CA ALA A 61 9.93 -6.81 -11.97
C ALA A 61 10.69 -7.78 -12.88
N LEU A 62 10.88 -9.03 -12.44
CA LEU A 62 11.48 -10.13 -13.18
C LEU A 62 10.43 -10.96 -13.94
N LEU A 63 9.19 -11.01 -13.45
CA LEU A 63 7.99 -11.62 -14.06
C LEU A 63 7.07 -10.60 -14.75
N ASP A 64 7.33 -9.30 -14.62
CA ASP A 64 6.75 -8.25 -15.46
C ASP A 64 7.80 -7.70 -16.44
N PRO A 65 8.08 -8.46 -17.51
CA PRO A 65 8.18 -7.89 -18.82
C PRO A 65 6.82 -8.11 -19.48
N SER A 66 5.80 -7.31 -19.13
CA SER A 66 4.60 -7.09 -19.94
C SER A 66 4.12 -8.36 -20.66
N LYS A 67 3.40 -9.31 -19.99
CA LYS A 67 2.92 -10.58 -20.58
C LYS A 67 2.89 -10.49 -22.11
N THR A 68 3.74 -11.26 -22.79
CA THR A 68 4.01 -11.05 -24.21
C THR A 68 2.69 -11.03 -24.97
N THR A 69 2.60 -10.25 -26.05
CA THR A 69 1.37 -10.12 -26.84
C THR A 69 0.79 -11.48 -27.22
N GLU A 70 1.67 -12.48 -27.45
CA GLU A 70 1.30 -13.86 -27.73
C GLU A 70 0.60 -14.57 -26.55
N GLU A 71 1.15 -14.45 -25.34
CA GLU A 71 0.55 -15.06 -24.14
C GLU A 71 -0.81 -14.46 -23.80
N ARG A 72 -0.96 -13.13 -23.96
CA ARG A 72 -2.26 -12.45 -23.81
C ARG A 72 -3.29 -12.91 -24.84
N LEU A 73 -2.85 -13.17 -26.08
CA LEU A 73 -3.73 -13.68 -27.13
C LEU A 73 -4.13 -15.14 -26.88
N GLY A 74 -3.24 -15.97 -26.34
CA GLY A 74 -3.53 -17.34 -25.93
C GLY A 74 -4.59 -17.40 -24.82
N GLU A 75 -4.52 -16.52 -23.82
CA GLU A 75 -5.55 -16.43 -22.77
C GLU A 75 -6.92 -16.03 -23.34
N LEU A 76 -6.97 -15.08 -24.28
CA LEU A 76 -8.21 -14.69 -24.95
C LEU A 76 -8.82 -15.85 -25.75
N ASP A 77 -7.98 -16.66 -26.40
CA ASP A 77 -8.42 -17.84 -27.16
C ASP A 77 -9.01 -18.92 -26.24
N GLU A 78 -8.37 -19.19 -25.11
CA GLU A 78 -8.89 -20.11 -24.08
C GLU A 78 -10.23 -19.63 -23.50
N LEU A 79 -10.36 -18.34 -23.23
CA LEU A 79 -11.62 -17.74 -22.76
C LEU A 79 -12.74 -17.87 -23.79
N GLN A 80 -12.43 -17.69 -25.07
CA GLN A 80 -13.38 -17.87 -26.17
C GLN A 80 -13.74 -19.35 -26.37
N HIS A 81 -12.76 -20.26 -26.27
CA HIS A 81 -12.95 -21.69 -26.38
C HIS A 81 -13.90 -22.22 -25.31
N ARG A 82 -13.71 -21.75 -24.07
CA ARG A 82 -14.61 -22.01 -22.93
C ARG A 82 -15.94 -21.25 -23.00
N ARG A 83 -16.14 -20.41 -24.02
CA ARG A 83 -17.31 -19.54 -24.23
C ARG A 83 -17.61 -18.63 -23.04
N VAL A 84 -16.56 -18.20 -22.33
CA VAL A 84 -16.66 -17.22 -21.23
C VAL A 84 -16.90 -15.81 -21.78
N ILE A 85 -16.33 -15.53 -22.96
CA ILE A 85 -16.53 -14.29 -23.71
C ILE A 85 -17.23 -14.60 -25.03
N SER A 86 -17.96 -13.63 -25.57
CA SER A 86 -18.60 -13.78 -26.87
C SER A 86 -17.62 -13.50 -28.02
N PRO A 87 -17.91 -13.98 -29.26
CA PRO A 87 -17.05 -13.72 -30.41
C PRO A 87 -16.82 -12.21 -30.65
N GLU A 88 -17.83 -11.36 -30.46
CA GLU A 88 -17.67 -9.90 -30.60
C GLU A 88 -16.84 -9.26 -29.48
N GLU A 89 -16.77 -9.88 -28.29
CA GLU A 89 -15.90 -9.43 -27.20
C GLU A 89 -14.45 -9.87 -27.43
N TYR A 90 -14.25 -11.10 -27.93
CA TYR A 90 -12.94 -11.62 -28.30
C TYR A 90 -12.27 -10.75 -29.37
N VAL A 91 -12.98 -10.38 -30.44
CA VAL A 91 -12.42 -9.54 -31.52
C VAL A 91 -11.97 -8.17 -30.97
N ARG A 92 -12.81 -7.52 -30.16
CA ARG A 92 -12.48 -6.22 -29.55
C ARG A 92 -11.32 -6.28 -28.56
N ALA A 93 -11.21 -7.38 -27.81
CA ALA A 93 -10.10 -7.60 -26.89
C ALA A 93 -8.78 -7.86 -27.63
N ARG A 94 -8.83 -8.67 -28.70
CA ARG A 94 -7.70 -8.97 -29.57
C ARG A 94 -7.15 -7.72 -30.26
N GLU A 95 -8.01 -6.85 -30.76
CA GLU A 95 -7.61 -5.56 -31.32
C GLU A 95 -6.92 -4.65 -30.30
N ARG A 96 -7.41 -4.60 -29.06
CA ARG A 96 -6.76 -3.84 -27.96
C ARG A 96 -5.35 -4.35 -27.66
N VAL A 97 -5.20 -5.67 -27.56
CA VAL A 97 -3.91 -6.31 -27.32
C VAL A 97 -2.92 -6.07 -28.47
N LEU A 98 -3.38 -6.16 -29.73
CA LEU A 98 -2.55 -5.90 -30.91
C LEU A 98 -2.20 -4.42 -31.11
N SER A 99 -3.06 -3.49 -30.67
CA SER A 99 -2.82 -2.04 -30.74
C SER A 99 -1.99 -1.49 -29.58
N GLY A 100 -1.68 -2.32 -28.57
CA GLY A 100 -0.86 -1.94 -27.42
C GLY A 100 -1.53 -0.93 -26.48
N ARG A 101 -2.87 -0.91 -26.43
CA ARG A 101 -3.66 0.04 -25.63
C ARG A 101 -4.51 -0.67 -24.57
#